data_AF-A0A059FN66-F1
#
_entry.id   AF-A0A059FN66-F1
#
_cell.length_a   1.000
_cell.length_b   1.000
_cell.length_c   1.000
_cell.angle_alpha   90.00
_cell.angle_beta   90.00
_cell.angle_gamma   90.00
#
_symmetry.space_group_name_H-M   'P 1'
#
loop_
_entity.id
_entity.type
_entity.pdbx_description
1 polymer ?
#
loop_
_entity_poly.entity_id
_entity_poly.type
_entity_poly.pdbx_seq_one_letter_code
_entity_poly.pdbx_strand_id
1 'polypeptide(L)'
;MARFSKVCMKKSGFCLAGLLLAACANPPEERAAPAAPVGCAPPSEFGGYIFWLEPPAVLPGASIDLTPWFTRRPGMVEPVPPACLEDVAISGPATLGPGGRTILIDADAAPGAAIQLQGRVGESSLSGRMLVYLEEALPLVGTWAQPEAACAASGAEPVRELIFHPDGTFSLTWTPFEIYKDYWGGYAFEDGRLQLSPEDGNHIPADAAFTGTAELVGGALRLPPGLFGSPRQGTACAEPFSR
;
A
#
# COMPACT_ATOMS: atom_id res chain seq x y z
N MET A 1 -71.31 -20.47 -26.04
CA MET A 1 -72.68 -19.95 -26.17
C MET A 1 -72.61 -18.51 -26.63
N ALA A 2 -73.31 -18.23 -27.74
CA ALA A 2 -73.33 -16.94 -28.42
C ALA A 2 -74.10 -15.88 -27.63
N ARG A 3 -73.77 -14.59 -27.84
CA ARG A 3 -74.77 -13.58 -28.21
C ARG A 3 -74.11 -12.37 -28.90
N PHE A 4 -74.41 -12.28 -30.19
CA PHE A 4 -74.33 -11.08 -31.01
C PHE A 4 -75.49 -10.11 -30.70
N SER A 5 -75.25 -8.80 -30.83
CA SER A 5 -76.12 -7.81 -31.51
C SER A 5 -75.44 -6.43 -31.47
N LYS A 6 -74.91 -5.92 -32.59
CA LYS A 6 -75.52 -5.00 -33.57
C LYS A 6 -75.90 -3.61 -32.99
N VAL A 7 -75.06 -2.59 -33.21
CA VAL A 7 -75.08 -1.58 -34.31
C VAL A 7 -76.02 -0.40 -34.02
N CYS A 8 -75.47 0.82 -33.95
CA CYS A 8 -75.94 1.95 -34.77
C CYS A 8 -74.88 3.05 -34.90
N MET A 9 -74.88 3.67 -36.07
CA MET A 9 -73.88 4.55 -36.67
C MET A 9 -74.29 6.03 -36.53
N LYS A 10 -73.41 6.95 -36.97
CA LYS A 10 -73.54 8.43 -37.14
C LYS A 10 -73.20 9.26 -35.88
N LYS A 11 -72.40 10.32 -35.93
CA LYS A 11 -72.04 11.25 -37.03
C LYS A 11 -70.73 11.99 -36.65
N SER A 12 -69.97 12.34 -37.68
CA SER A 12 -68.77 13.17 -37.64
C SER A 12 -68.96 14.51 -36.92
N GLY A 13 -67.90 14.95 -36.24
CA GLY A 13 -67.69 16.32 -35.79
C GLY A 13 -66.20 16.56 -35.58
N PHE A 14 -65.60 17.32 -36.50
CA PHE A 14 -64.26 17.91 -36.41
C PHE A 14 -63.99 18.51 -35.02
N CYS A 15 -62.78 18.33 -34.46
CA CYS A 15 -62.01 19.45 -33.89
C CYS A 15 -60.60 19.03 -33.40
N LEU A 16 -59.63 19.80 -33.89
CA LEU A 16 -58.30 20.10 -33.35
C LEU A 16 -57.33 18.97 -33.01
N ALA A 17 -56.40 18.76 -33.95
CA ALA A 17 -55.05 18.31 -33.66
C ALA A 17 -54.32 19.38 -32.83
N GLY A 18 -54.13 19.11 -31.54
CA GLY A 18 -53.13 19.80 -30.71
C GLY A 18 -51.85 18.98 -30.70
N LEU A 19 -50.87 19.37 -31.52
CA LEU A 19 -49.48 18.92 -31.35
C LEU A 19 -48.94 19.50 -30.04
N LEU A 20 -48.82 18.66 -29.02
CA LEU A 20 -48.01 18.97 -27.84
C LEU A 20 -46.55 18.71 -28.21
N LEU A 21 -45.81 19.78 -28.52
CA LEU A 21 -44.36 19.77 -28.51
C LEU A 21 -43.91 19.58 -27.05
N ALA A 22 -43.66 18.33 -26.66
CA ALA A 22 -42.93 18.03 -25.45
C ALA A 22 -41.47 18.44 -25.66
N ALA A 23 -41.13 19.67 -25.28
CA ALA A 23 -39.75 20.09 -25.13
C ALA A 23 -39.16 19.31 -23.95
N CYS A 24 -38.23 18.39 -24.22
CA CYS A 24 -37.37 17.80 -23.20
C CYS A 24 -36.49 18.92 -22.63
N ALA A 25 -36.97 19.59 -21.59
CA ALA A 25 -36.14 20.41 -20.75
C ALA A 25 -35.17 19.46 -20.02
N ASN A 26 -33.93 19.40 -20.48
CA ASN A 26 -32.86 18.79 -19.68
C ASN A 26 -32.80 19.56 -18.36
N PRO A 27 -32.81 18.89 -17.19
CA PRO A 27 -32.62 19.58 -15.93
C PRO A 27 -31.28 20.32 -15.97
N PRO A 28 -31.20 21.52 -15.36
CA PRO A 28 -29.96 22.25 -15.30
C PRO A 28 -28.91 21.36 -14.66
N GLU A 29 -27.81 21.14 -15.40
CA GLU A 29 -26.63 20.45 -14.94
C GLU A 29 -26.20 21.12 -13.63
N GLU A 30 -26.39 20.41 -12.52
CA GLU A 30 -25.99 20.84 -11.20
C GLU A 30 -24.47 20.94 -11.23
N ARG A 31 -23.95 22.12 -11.59
CA ARG A 31 -22.53 22.43 -11.53
C ARG A 31 -22.11 22.18 -10.08
N ALA A 32 -21.38 21.10 -9.89
CA ALA A 32 -20.69 20.82 -8.64
C ALA A 32 -20.01 22.11 -8.19
N ALA A 33 -20.26 22.51 -6.94
CA ALA A 33 -19.58 23.65 -6.36
C ALA A 33 -18.05 23.46 -6.55
N PRO A 34 -17.30 24.52 -6.90
CA PRO A 34 -15.86 24.40 -7.04
C PRO A 34 -15.29 23.83 -5.73
N ALA A 35 -14.49 22.77 -5.86
CA ALA A 35 -13.82 22.16 -4.72
C ALA A 35 -13.07 23.26 -3.93
N ALA A 36 -13.17 23.23 -2.60
CA ALA A 36 -12.42 24.13 -1.74
C ALA A 36 -10.92 24.08 -2.12
N PRO A 37 -10.21 25.21 -2.08
CA PRO A 37 -8.79 25.24 -2.42
C PRO A 37 -8.04 24.23 -1.55
N VAL A 38 -7.27 23.35 -2.19
CA VAL A 38 -6.47 22.36 -1.50
C VAL A 38 -5.33 23.08 -0.80
N GLY A 39 -5.23 22.92 0.52
CA GLY A 39 -4.12 23.45 1.31
C GLY A 39 -2.85 22.63 1.05
N CYS A 40 -1.92 23.18 0.27
CA CYS A 40 -0.63 22.57 -0.06
C CYS A 40 0.56 23.21 0.67
N ALA A 41 0.28 24.15 1.57
CA ALA A 41 1.32 24.70 2.44
C ALA A 41 1.85 23.61 3.38
N PRO A 42 3.14 23.60 3.69
CA PRO A 42 3.70 22.65 4.64
C PRO A 42 3.00 22.82 6.01
N PRO A 43 2.65 21.73 6.69
CA PRO A 43 2.07 21.79 8.03
C PRO A 43 2.97 22.48 9.07
N SER A 44 4.27 22.61 8.79
CA SER A 44 5.26 23.26 9.66
C SER A 44 6.45 23.78 8.85
N GLU A 45 7.17 24.77 9.40
CA GLU A 45 8.42 25.29 8.83
C GLU A 45 9.60 24.31 8.97
N PHE A 46 9.48 23.29 9.81
CA PHE A 46 10.49 22.25 10.02
C PHE A 46 9.97 20.89 9.57
N GLY A 47 10.76 20.16 8.78
CA GLY A 47 10.41 18.84 8.30
C GLY A 47 10.78 18.63 6.83
N GLY A 48 10.24 17.56 6.26
CA GLY A 48 10.42 17.23 4.85
C GLY A 48 9.25 16.42 4.31
N TYR A 49 9.12 16.41 2.99
CA TYR A 49 8.15 15.58 2.28
C TYR A 49 8.80 14.26 1.86
N ILE A 50 8.03 13.18 1.96
CA ILE A 50 8.44 11.82 1.58
C ILE A 50 7.28 11.12 0.89
N PHE A 51 7.59 10.13 0.05
CA PHE A 51 6.55 9.22 -0.47
C PHE A 51 6.21 8.12 0.54
N TRP A 52 7.19 7.66 1.32
CA TRP A 52 7.05 6.58 2.31
C TRP A 52 8.21 6.62 3.29
N LEU A 53 8.00 6.05 4.48
CA LEU A 53 9.10 5.75 5.41
C LEU A 53 9.87 4.50 4.97
N GLU A 54 9.14 3.49 4.50
CA GLU A 54 9.68 2.24 4.01
C GLU A 54 9.28 2.04 2.53
N PRO A 55 10.26 1.98 1.60
CA PRO A 55 10.01 1.68 0.20
C PRO A 55 9.15 0.43 -0.04
N PRO A 56 8.06 0.54 -0.81
CA PRO A 56 7.27 -0.63 -1.13
C PRO A 56 8.00 -1.54 -2.12
N ALA A 57 7.87 -2.84 -1.91
CA ALA A 57 8.13 -3.87 -2.89
C ALA A 57 6.87 -4.06 -3.76
N VAL A 58 7.04 -4.16 -5.08
CA VAL A 58 5.92 -4.09 -6.03
C VAL A 58 5.92 -5.27 -6.99
N LEU A 59 4.74 -5.77 -7.36
CA LEU A 59 4.58 -6.84 -8.35
C LEU A 59 4.50 -6.26 -9.77
N PRO A 60 4.92 -6.99 -10.81
CA PRO A 60 4.63 -6.63 -12.20
C PRO A 60 3.13 -6.44 -12.43
N GLY A 61 2.75 -5.42 -13.19
CA GLY A 61 1.35 -5.09 -13.45
C GLY A 61 0.61 -4.43 -12.27
N ALA A 62 1.25 -4.20 -11.13
CA ALA A 62 0.64 -3.51 -10.00
C ALA A 62 0.34 -2.03 -10.32
N SER A 63 -0.68 -1.49 -9.64
CA SER A 63 -1.05 -0.08 -9.69
C SER A 63 -0.91 0.53 -8.31
N ILE A 64 -0.24 1.67 -8.20
CA ILE A 64 0.08 2.32 -6.91
C ILE A 64 -0.33 3.78 -6.98
N ASP A 65 -1.19 4.20 -6.06
CA ASP A 65 -1.55 5.60 -5.92
C ASP A 65 -0.53 6.35 -5.05
N LEU A 66 0.02 7.42 -5.59
CA LEU A 66 0.98 8.28 -4.91
C LEU A 66 0.27 9.20 -3.93
N THR A 67 0.62 9.04 -2.66
CA THR A 67 0.24 9.96 -1.59
C THR A 67 1.50 10.53 -0.96
N PRO A 68 1.78 11.84 -1.10
CA PRO A 68 2.87 12.46 -0.37
C PRO A 68 2.55 12.53 1.13
N TRP A 69 3.59 12.47 1.94
CA TRP A 69 3.52 12.66 3.38
C TRP A 69 4.48 13.75 3.80
N PHE A 70 4.16 14.42 4.90
CA PHE A 70 5.06 15.35 5.56
C PHE A 70 5.52 14.77 6.89
N THR A 71 6.81 14.88 7.19
CA THR A 71 7.37 14.43 8.46
C THR A 71 8.14 15.56 9.12
N ARG A 72 7.77 15.89 10.36
CA ARG A 72 8.46 16.91 11.18
C ARG A 72 9.64 16.33 11.94
N ARG A 73 9.57 15.03 12.21
CA ARG A 73 10.57 14.22 12.89
C ARG A 73 10.35 12.77 12.48
N PRO A 74 11.41 11.95 12.46
CA PRO A 74 11.32 10.57 12.02
C PRO A 74 10.13 9.84 12.65
N GLY A 75 9.37 9.10 11.82
CA GLY A 75 8.33 8.18 12.29
C GLY A 75 7.00 8.83 12.69
N MET A 76 6.92 10.15 12.64
CA MET A 76 5.65 10.90 12.65
C MET A 76 5.40 11.41 11.24
N VAL A 77 4.37 10.88 10.58
CA VAL A 77 3.97 11.27 9.23
C VAL A 77 2.56 11.81 9.21
N GLU A 78 2.35 12.88 8.46
CA GLU A 78 1.07 13.53 8.26
C GLU A 78 0.72 13.45 6.76
N PRO A 79 -0.51 13.04 6.41
CA PRO A 79 -0.88 12.92 5.01
C PRO A 79 -0.92 14.29 4.36
N VAL A 80 -0.31 14.41 3.19
CA VAL A 80 -0.42 15.61 2.34
C VAL A 80 -1.42 15.28 1.24
N PRO A 81 -2.39 16.18 0.94
CA PRO A 81 -3.37 15.91 -0.11
C PRO A 81 -2.66 15.51 -1.41
N PRO A 82 -3.07 14.41 -2.08
CA PRO A 82 -2.45 14.00 -3.35
C PRO A 82 -2.51 15.10 -4.41
N ALA A 83 -3.51 15.99 -4.31
CA ALA A 83 -3.65 17.18 -5.14
C ALA A 83 -2.43 18.13 -5.12
N CYS A 84 -1.61 18.09 -4.07
CA CYS A 84 -0.42 18.91 -3.90
C CYS A 84 0.85 18.30 -4.52
N LEU A 85 0.77 17.04 -4.97
CA LEU A 85 1.88 16.40 -5.67
C LEU A 85 1.89 16.88 -7.13
N GLU A 86 3.02 17.45 -7.52
CA GLU A 86 3.29 18.07 -8.81
C GLU A 86 4.56 17.46 -9.45
N ASP A 87 4.71 17.67 -10.75
CA ASP A 87 5.91 17.31 -11.54
C ASP A 87 6.43 15.88 -11.31
N VAL A 88 5.51 14.92 -11.19
CA VAL A 88 5.89 13.53 -10.99
C VAL A 88 6.65 13.03 -12.22
N ALA A 89 7.85 12.51 -11.99
CA ALA A 89 8.70 11.89 -12.99
C ALA A 89 9.08 10.48 -12.53
N ILE A 90 9.05 9.54 -13.47
CA ILE A 90 9.37 8.13 -13.23
C ILE A 90 10.46 7.69 -14.19
N SER A 91 11.38 6.88 -13.69
CA SER A 91 12.29 6.09 -14.52
C SER A 91 12.34 4.64 -14.05
N GLY A 92 12.55 3.72 -14.99
CA GLY A 92 12.43 2.27 -14.77
C GLY A 92 11.22 1.67 -15.49
N PRO A 93 10.90 0.40 -15.24
CA PRO A 93 9.81 -0.33 -15.91
C PRO A 93 8.45 0.00 -15.30
N ALA A 94 8.04 1.26 -15.45
CA ALA A 94 6.76 1.76 -14.99
C ALA A 94 6.34 3.00 -15.78
N THR A 95 5.03 3.24 -15.80
CA THR A 95 4.43 4.40 -16.45
C THR A 95 3.54 5.18 -15.48
N LEU A 96 3.35 6.47 -15.76
CA LEU A 96 2.37 7.28 -15.05
C LEU A 96 0.99 7.09 -15.69
N GLY A 97 0.02 6.73 -14.85
CA GLY A 97 -1.38 6.66 -15.20
C GLY A 97 -2.00 8.04 -15.47
N PRO A 98 -3.23 8.07 -16.00
CA PRO A 98 -3.97 9.30 -16.23
C PRO A 98 -4.07 10.16 -14.96
N GLY A 99 -3.72 11.44 -15.05
CA GLY A 99 -3.70 12.34 -13.88
C GLY A 99 -2.37 12.38 -13.12
N GLY A 100 -1.37 11.59 -13.52
CA GLY A 100 0.03 11.74 -13.07
C GLY A 100 0.28 11.35 -11.61
N ARG A 101 -0.64 10.61 -10.97
CA ARG A 101 -0.56 10.23 -9.55
C ARG A 101 -0.67 8.74 -9.29
N THR A 102 -0.95 7.97 -10.33
CA THR A 102 -0.96 6.51 -10.24
C THR A 102 0.24 6.00 -11.00
N ILE A 103 1.04 5.13 -10.40
CA ILE A 103 2.12 4.41 -11.05
C ILE A 103 1.57 3.08 -11.51
N LEU A 104 1.81 2.74 -12.77
CA LEU A 104 1.53 1.43 -13.33
C LEU A 104 2.85 0.72 -13.55
N ILE A 105 3.10 -0.38 -12.84
CA ILE A 105 4.29 -1.21 -13.02
C ILE A 105 4.12 -2.00 -14.31
N ASP A 106 5.14 -2.02 -15.16
CA ASP A 106 5.08 -2.77 -16.42
C ASP A 106 4.85 -4.27 -16.13
N ALA A 107 4.01 -4.92 -16.92
CA ALA A 107 3.62 -6.31 -16.70
C ALA A 107 4.79 -7.30 -16.94
N ASP A 108 5.80 -6.89 -17.69
CA ASP A 108 7.01 -7.63 -18.00
C ASP A 108 8.23 -7.13 -17.20
N ALA A 109 8.02 -6.27 -16.19
CA ALA A 109 9.09 -5.78 -15.34
C ALA A 109 9.83 -6.94 -14.65
N ALA A 110 11.15 -6.98 -14.82
CA ALA A 110 11.95 -8.05 -14.25
C ALA A 110 12.08 -7.91 -12.71
N PRO A 111 12.15 -9.03 -11.96
CA PRO A 111 12.52 -9.01 -10.55
C PRO A 111 13.85 -8.29 -10.32
N GLY A 112 13.92 -7.49 -9.26
CA GLY A 112 15.07 -6.65 -8.92
C GLY A 112 15.15 -5.34 -9.71
N ALA A 113 14.29 -5.12 -10.71
CA ALA A 113 14.27 -3.85 -11.43
C ALA A 113 13.89 -2.70 -10.47
N ALA A 114 14.66 -1.63 -10.55
CA ALA A 114 14.43 -0.43 -9.74
C ALA A 114 13.57 0.57 -10.50
N ILE A 115 12.55 1.08 -9.82
CA ILE A 115 11.75 2.21 -10.30
C ILE A 115 12.10 3.40 -9.42
N GLN A 116 12.56 4.47 -10.05
CA GLN A 116 12.88 5.72 -9.38
C GLN A 116 11.77 6.73 -9.61
N LEU A 117 11.43 7.45 -8.56
CA LEU A 117 10.39 8.45 -8.55
C LEU A 117 10.96 9.77 -8.09
N GLN A 118 10.53 10.81 -8.77
CA GLN A 118 10.69 12.18 -8.33
C GLN A 118 9.33 12.87 -8.37
N GLY A 119 9.14 13.83 -7.49
CA GLY A 119 7.96 14.70 -7.51
C GLY A 119 8.23 15.95 -6.71
N ARG A 120 7.24 16.82 -6.62
CA ARG A 120 7.35 18.10 -5.92
C ARG A 120 6.08 18.40 -5.14
N VAL A 121 6.22 19.03 -3.97
CA VAL A 121 5.14 19.67 -3.23
C VAL A 121 5.59 21.09 -2.90
N GLY A 122 4.96 22.09 -3.51
CA GLY A 122 5.44 23.48 -3.43
C GLY A 122 6.87 23.60 -3.97
N GLU A 123 7.81 24.14 -3.21
CA GLU A 123 9.22 24.23 -3.64
C GLU A 123 10.06 23.00 -3.24
N SER A 124 9.48 22.03 -2.54
CA SER A 124 10.21 20.87 -2.02
C SER A 124 10.13 19.68 -2.96
N SER A 125 11.29 19.08 -3.27
CA SER A 125 11.36 17.84 -4.03
C SER A 125 11.17 16.61 -3.14
N LEU A 126 10.57 15.57 -3.72
CA LEU A 126 10.43 14.24 -3.15
C LEU A 126 11.18 13.27 -4.05
N SER A 127 11.86 12.30 -3.44
CA SER A 127 12.41 11.15 -4.16
C SER A 127 11.94 9.85 -3.52
N GLY A 128 11.76 8.84 -4.35
CA GLY A 128 11.36 7.51 -3.94
C GLY A 128 12.02 6.48 -4.83
N ARG A 129 12.25 5.29 -4.28
CA ARG A 129 12.65 4.10 -5.02
C ARG A 129 11.70 2.96 -4.68
N MET A 130 11.35 2.15 -5.67
CA MET A 130 10.65 0.88 -5.47
C MET A 130 11.45 -0.23 -6.15
N LEU A 131 11.25 -1.46 -5.70
CA LEU A 131 11.84 -2.64 -6.32
C LEU A 131 10.75 -3.60 -6.75
N VAL A 132 10.84 -4.04 -8.00
CA VAL A 132 9.96 -5.07 -8.55
C VAL A 132 10.39 -6.42 -8.00
N TYR A 133 9.45 -7.25 -7.57
CA TYR A 133 9.70 -8.62 -7.14
C TYR A 133 8.64 -9.57 -7.69
N LEU A 134 8.95 -10.86 -7.65
CA LEU A 134 7.98 -11.94 -7.89
C LEU A 134 7.87 -12.77 -6.63
N GLU A 135 6.64 -13.08 -6.23
CA GLU A 135 6.37 -13.83 -5.01
C GLU A 135 6.92 -15.26 -5.10
N GLU A 136 6.88 -15.88 -6.28
CA GLU A 136 7.40 -17.24 -6.48
C GLU A 136 8.93 -17.29 -6.38
N ALA A 137 9.61 -16.20 -6.72
CA ALA A 137 11.08 -16.10 -6.66
C ALA A 137 11.57 -15.64 -5.29
N LEU A 138 10.83 -14.75 -4.63
CA LEU A 138 11.18 -14.12 -3.36
C LEU A 138 9.98 -14.20 -2.40
N PRO A 139 9.63 -15.40 -1.91
CA PRO A 139 8.37 -15.63 -1.22
C PRO A 139 8.29 -15.02 0.18
N LEU A 140 9.44 -14.65 0.76
CA LEU A 140 9.52 -13.97 2.04
C LEU A 140 9.34 -12.44 1.94
N VAL A 141 9.49 -11.84 0.75
CA VAL A 141 9.37 -10.38 0.59
C VAL A 141 8.03 -9.88 1.11
N GLY A 142 8.09 -8.78 1.86
CA GLY A 142 6.93 -8.15 2.48
C GLY A 142 7.12 -7.90 3.98
N THR A 143 6.05 -7.39 4.59
CA THR A 143 5.97 -7.16 6.03
C THR A 143 5.23 -8.32 6.69
N TRP A 144 5.74 -8.74 7.85
CA TRP A 144 5.25 -9.86 8.63
C TRP A 144 5.12 -9.43 10.09
N ALA A 145 4.09 -9.92 10.78
CA ALA A 145 3.86 -9.66 12.19
C ALA A 145 3.34 -10.90 12.92
N GLN A 146 3.67 -11.03 14.21
CA GLN A 146 3.08 -12.03 15.09
C GLN A 146 1.81 -11.51 15.76
N PRO A 147 0.84 -12.39 16.07
CA PRO A 147 -0.43 -12.01 16.70
C PRO A 147 -0.24 -11.58 18.17
N GLU A 148 -0.36 -10.28 18.44
CA GLU A 148 -0.14 -9.69 19.77
C GLU A 148 -0.96 -10.38 20.88
N ALA A 149 -2.26 -10.62 20.66
CA ALA A 149 -3.13 -11.23 21.67
C ALA A 149 -2.70 -12.67 22.03
N ALA A 150 -2.22 -13.46 21.07
CA ALA A 150 -1.79 -14.83 21.32
C ALA A 150 -0.42 -14.87 22.02
N CYS A 151 0.49 -13.98 21.62
CA CYS A 151 1.78 -13.82 22.30
C CYS A 151 1.60 -13.35 23.75
N ALA A 152 0.72 -12.36 23.99
CA ALA A 152 0.41 -11.87 25.32
C ALA A 152 -0.19 -12.96 26.24
N ALA A 153 -1.01 -13.87 25.69
CA ALA A 153 -1.58 -14.99 26.46
C ALA A 153 -0.52 -15.98 26.97
N SER A 154 0.66 -16.04 26.32
CA SER A 154 1.80 -16.83 26.78
C SER A 154 2.85 -16.01 27.54
N GLY A 155 2.62 -14.71 27.77
CA GLY A 155 3.57 -13.81 28.42
C GLY A 155 4.81 -13.50 27.57
N ALA A 156 4.70 -13.64 26.25
CA ALA A 156 5.76 -13.40 25.28
C ALA A 156 5.53 -12.09 24.50
N GLU A 157 6.62 -11.47 24.07
CA GLU A 157 6.62 -10.27 23.23
C GLU A 157 6.55 -10.66 21.75
N PRO A 158 5.56 -10.17 20.98
CA PRO A 158 5.48 -10.39 19.54
C PRO A 158 6.56 -9.59 18.79
N VAL A 159 7.09 -10.15 17.71
CA VAL A 159 7.67 -9.34 16.63
C VAL A 159 6.52 -8.68 15.88
N ARG A 160 6.46 -7.35 15.88
CA ARG A 160 5.37 -6.60 15.24
C ARG A 160 5.71 -6.12 13.84
N GLU A 161 7.00 -6.01 13.51
CA GLU A 161 7.46 -5.75 12.15
C GLU A 161 8.66 -6.62 11.84
N LEU A 162 8.51 -7.55 10.92
CA LEU A 162 9.59 -8.25 10.24
C LEU A 162 9.45 -7.96 8.75
N ILE A 163 10.39 -7.23 8.18
CA ILE A 163 10.31 -6.76 6.80
C ILE A 163 11.45 -7.40 6.02
N PHE A 164 11.13 -8.08 4.92
CA PHE A 164 12.09 -8.59 3.95
C PHE A 164 11.96 -7.79 2.65
N HIS A 165 13.06 -7.18 2.21
CA HIS A 165 13.10 -6.38 1.00
C HIS A 165 13.59 -7.20 -0.21
N PRO A 166 13.20 -6.80 -1.44
CA PRO A 166 13.65 -7.49 -2.66
C PRO A 166 15.17 -7.40 -2.92
N ASP A 167 15.87 -6.45 -2.30
CA ASP A 167 17.33 -6.29 -2.44
C ASP A 167 18.14 -7.17 -1.48
N GLY A 168 17.49 -8.09 -0.78
CA GLY A 168 18.15 -8.99 0.15
C GLY A 168 18.42 -8.35 1.52
N THR A 169 17.83 -7.20 1.84
CA THR A 169 17.88 -6.62 3.19
C THR A 169 16.66 -6.97 4.02
N PHE A 170 16.82 -6.98 5.34
CA PHE A 170 15.71 -7.17 6.27
C PHE A 170 15.80 -6.18 7.44
N SER A 171 14.67 -5.96 8.11
CA SER A 171 14.64 -5.35 9.43
C SER A 171 13.64 -6.03 10.35
N LEU A 172 13.92 -5.98 11.64
CA LEU A 172 13.07 -6.53 12.69
C LEU A 172 12.82 -5.48 13.77
N THR A 173 11.57 -5.42 14.23
CA THR A 173 11.12 -4.59 15.35
C THR A 173 10.12 -5.37 16.21
N TRP A 174 10.41 -5.50 17.51
CA TRP A 174 9.44 -6.05 18.48
C TRP A 174 8.36 -5.04 18.80
N THR A 175 8.73 -3.81 19.16
CA THR A 175 7.77 -2.76 19.53
C THR A 175 7.96 -1.51 18.65
N PRO A 176 7.23 -1.39 17.53
CA PRO A 176 7.31 -0.26 16.63
C PRO A 176 7.04 1.06 17.34
N PHE A 177 7.97 2.00 17.17
CA PHE A 177 7.88 3.36 17.67
C PHE A 177 8.69 4.29 16.76
N GLU A 178 8.02 5.27 16.14
CA GLU A 178 8.64 6.15 15.15
C GLU A 178 9.38 5.36 14.04
N ILE A 179 10.69 5.58 13.80
CA ILE A 179 11.51 4.81 12.85
C ILE A 179 12.36 3.72 13.52
N TYR A 180 12.04 3.39 14.77
CA TYR A 180 12.83 2.45 15.56
C TYR A 180 12.83 1.07 14.90
N LYS A 181 14.02 0.52 14.73
CA LYS A 181 14.26 -0.87 14.33
C LYS A 181 15.17 -1.50 15.38
N ASP A 182 14.88 -2.71 15.84
CA ASP A 182 15.76 -3.39 16.78
C ASP A 182 17.08 -3.75 16.10
N TYR A 183 17.02 -4.34 14.91
CA TYR A 183 18.19 -4.55 14.05
C TYR A 183 17.83 -4.78 12.59
N TRP A 184 18.83 -4.67 11.74
CA TRP A 184 18.71 -4.83 10.29
C TRP A 184 20.00 -5.38 9.69
N GLY A 185 19.93 -5.83 8.44
CA GLY A 185 21.08 -6.32 7.70
C GLY A 185 20.66 -7.11 6.47
N GLY A 186 21.50 -8.02 6.02
CA GLY A 186 21.21 -8.90 4.89
C GLY A 186 20.45 -10.16 5.27
N TYR A 187 19.68 -10.72 4.33
CA TYR A 187 19.12 -12.07 4.45
C TYR A 187 19.34 -12.88 3.17
N ALA A 188 19.35 -14.20 3.32
CA ALA A 188 19.33 -15.16 2.22
C ALA A 188 18.28 -16.24 2.54
N PHE A 189 17.54 -16.68 1.52
CA PHE A 189 16.57 -17.76 1.65
C PHE A 189 16.71 -18.74 0.49
N GLU A 190 17.14 -19.96 0.81
CA GLU A 190 17.42 -21.01 -0.16
C GLU A 190 16.97 -22.36 0.40
N ASP A 191 16.26 -23.16 -0.40
CA ASP A 191 15.80 -24.51 -0.05
C ASP A 191 15.10 -24.60 1.32
N GLY A 192 14.27 -23.61 1.65
CA GLY A 192 13.55 -23.56 2.93
C GLY A 192 14.41 -23.13 4.12
N ARG A 193 15.66 -22.74 3.93
CA ARG A 193 16.56 -22.24 4.97
C ARG A 193 16.72 -20.74 4.87
N LEU A 194 16.36 -20.03 5.94
CA LEU A 194 16.58 -18.61 6.13
C LEU A 194 17.90 -18.39 6.88
N GLN A 195 18.72 -17.48 6.38
CA GLN A 195 19.89 -16.96 7.04
C GLN A 195 19.80 -15.44 7.12
N LEU A 196 20.00 -14.90 8.31
CA LEU A 196 20.06 -13.49 8.62
C LEU A 196 21.50 -13.11 8.94
N SER A 197 21.91 -11.96 8.47
CA SER A 197 23.22 -11.37 8.71
C SER A 197 22.99 -9.96 9.25
N PRO A 198 22.69 -9.79 10.56
CA PRO A 198 22.57 -8.46 11.15
C PRO A 198 23.86 -7.67 10.97
N GLU A 199 23.73 -6.44 10.50
CA GLU A 199 24.86 -5.54 10.21
C GLU A 199 24.94 -4.40 11.23
N ASP A 200 23.78 -3.94 11.71
CA ASP A 200 23.66 -2.88 12.71
C ASP A 200 22.28 -2.98 13.41
N GLY A 201 22.11 -2.26 14.51
CA GLY A 201 20.87 -2.30 15.27
C GLY A 201 20.91 -1.55 16.59
N ASN A 202 19.73 -1.18 17.06
CA ASN A 202 19.58 -0.68 18.42
C ASN A 202 19.73 -1.82 19.45
N HIS A 203 19.33 -3.05 19.11
CA HIS A 203 19.36 -4.24 19.97
C HIS A 203 19.54 -5.52 19.13
N ILE A 204 20.77 -6.02 19.03
CA ILE A 204 21.05 -7.33 18.42
C ILE A 204 21.22 -8.36 19.56
N PRO A 205 20.31 -9.34 19.72
CA PRO A 205 20.41 -10.31 20.82
C PRO A 205 21.56 -11.30 20.62
N ALA A 206 22.35 -11.54 21.67
CA ALA A 206 23.48 -12.47 21.64
C ALA A 206 23.06 -13.96 21.63
N ASP A 207 21.80 -14.23 21.97
CA ASP A 207 21.20 -15.56 22.02
C ASP A 207 20.45 -15.94 20.72
N ALA A 208 20.46 -15.05 19.72
CA ALA A 208 19.82 -15.30 18.44
C ALA A 208 20.58 -16.35 17.61
N ALA A 209 19.83 -17.24 16.97
CA ALA A 209 20.41 -18.23 16.08
C ALA A 209 20.76 -17.67 14.69
N PHE A 210 20.00 -16.68 14.19
CA PHE A 210 20.10 -16.06 12.86
C PHE A 210 20.07 -17.01 11.66
N THR A 211 19.95 -18.31 11.86
CA THR A 211 19.77 -19.30 10.80
C THR A 211 18.74 -20.32 11.24
N GLY A 212 17.83 -20.69 10.34
CA GLY A 212 16.77 -21.63 10.64
C GLY A 212 15.95 -22.02 9.43
N THR A 213 15.09 -23.03 9.59
CA THR A 213 14.12 -23.41 8.55
C THR A 213 12.97 -22.41 8.54
N ALA A 214 12.57 -21.93 7.36
CA ALA A 214 11.38 -21.12 7.18
C ALA A 214 10.36 -21.86 6.33
N GLU A 215 9.12 -21.92 6.80
CA GLU A 215 8.03 -22.59 6.12
C GLU A 215 6.87 -21.62 5.88
N LEU A 216 6.40 -21.56 4.64
CA LEU A 216 5.19 -20.83 4.27
C LEU A 216 4.03 -21.83 4.12
N VAL A 217 3.08 -21.77 5.05
CA VAL A 217 1.91 -22.66 5.07
C VAL A 217 0.64 -21.85 5.23
N GLY A 218 -0.23 -21.89 4.22
CA GLY A 218 -1.52 -21.19 4.26
C GLY A 218 -1.39 -19.67 4.44
N GLY A 219 -0.33 -19.06 3.89
CA GLY A 219 -0.06 -17.63 4.01
C GLY A 219 0.60 -17.21 5.34
N ALA A 220 0.86 -18.16 6.24
CA ALA A 220 1.61 -17.90 7.48
C ALA A 220 3.08 -18.31 7.31
N LEU A 221 3.98 -17.49 7.86
CA LEU A 221 5.41 -17.77 7.93
C LEU A 221 5.76 -18.37 9.29
N ARG A 222 6.26 -19.60 9.29
CA ARG A 222 6.72 -20.32 10.47
C ARG A 222 8.23 -20.32 10.50
N LEU A 223 8.79 -19.96 11.65
CA LEU A 223 10.21 -19.85 11.91
C LEU A 223 10.54 -20.57 13.23
N PRO A 224 11.76 -21.11 13.40
CA PRO A 224 12.11 -21.79 14.63
C PRO A 224 12.14 -20.81 15.81
N PRO A 225 11.75 -21.26 17.00
CA PRO A 225 11.95 -20.49 18.22
C PRO A 225 13.42 -20.09 18.36
N GLY A 226 13.67 -18.86 18.81
CA GLY A 226 15.03 -18.35 19.03
C GLY A 226 15.77 -17.89 17.76
N LEU A 227 15.16 -17.95 16.57
CA LEU A 227 15.78 -17.42 15.34
C LEU A 227 16.25 -15.96 15.52
N PHE A 228 15.39 -15.15 16.13
CA PHE A 228 15.62 -13.73 16.35
C PHE A 228 16.23 -13.40 17.72
N GLY A 229 16.43 -14.40 18.58
CA GLY A 229 16.85 -14.21 19.97
C GLY A 229 15.79 -13.52 20.83
N SER A 230 16.22 -13.02 21.99
CA SER A 230 15.31 -12.41 22.96
C SER A 230 15.07 -10.91 22.72
N PRO A 231 13.82 -10.41 22.91
CA PRO A 231 13.54 -8.98 22.99
C PRO A 231 14.31 -8.34 24.15
N ARG A 232 14.37 -7.01 24.20
CA ARG A 232 14.99 -6.29 25.33
C ARG A 232 14.39 -6.65 26.69
N GLN A 233 13.10 -6.97 26.71
CA GLN A 233 12.35 -7.31 27.91
C GLN A 233 11.43 -8.49 27.60
N GLY A 234 11.37 -9.46 28.51
CA GLY A 234 10.49 -10.63 28.37
C GLY A 234 11.10 -11.74 27.51
N THR A 235 10.23 -12.53 26.89
CA THR A 235 10.60 -13.69 26.06
C THR A 235 10.04 -13.51 24.66
N ALA A 236 10.71 -14.06 23.65
CA ALA A 236 10.24 -13.96 22.26
C ALA A 236 9.03 -14.87 22.02
N CYS A 237 8.05 -14.36 21.28
CA CYS A 237 6.89 -15.15 20.86
C CYS A 237 7.26 -16.22 19.82
N ALA A 238 6.62 -17.39 19.92
CA ALA A 238 6.81 -18.51 18.99
C ALA A 238 5.63 -18.70 18.00
N GLU A 239 4.65 -17.80 18.02
CA GLU A 239 3.52 -17.86 17.10
C GLU A 239 3.97 -17.63 15.64
N PRO A 240 3.29 -18.23 14.65
CA PRO A 240 3.54 -17.94 13.25
C PRO A 240 3.29 -16.46 12.92
N PHE A 241 3.97 -15.99 11.89
CA PHE A 241 3.79 -14.65 11.35
C PHE A 241 2.71 -14.64 10.28
N SER A 242 2.00 -13.52 10.15
CA SER A 242 1.10 -13.20 9.03
C SER A 242 1.50 -11.89 8.37
N ARG A 243 1.13 -11.71 7.10
CA ARG A 243 1.26 -10.43 6.39
C ARG A 243 0.17 -9.43 6.80
#